data_AF-A0A2S6WU01-F1
#
_entry.id   AF-A0A2S6WU01-F1
#
_cell.length_a   1.000
_cell.length_b   1.000
_cell.length_c   1.000
_cell.angle_alpha   90.00
_cell.angle_beta   90.00
_cell.angle_gamma   90.00
#
_symmetry.space_group_name_H-M   'P 1'
#
loop_
_entity.id
_entity.type
_entity.pdbx_description
1 polymer ?
#
loop_
_entity_poly.entity_id
_entity_poly.type
_entity_poly.pdbx_seq_one_letter_code
_entity_poly.pdbx_strand_id
1 'polypeptide(L)'
;MRRTDLRGAYLEFAHLDGANMGAARLEGAFLKGCQLQGAWLGGTHMDDADLEGTNLNGADLKGAQMQNALNLEIGQVLAARPTRDTTLPRKFSRDEKWSRVEEHMLLVEEGKLPPHPLRKWADERQMLQFNEKAFGARP
;
A
#
# COMPACT_ATOMS: atom_id res chain seq x y z
N MET A 1 7.43 -2.12 16.31
CA MET A 1 8.36 -3.07 15.67
C MET A 1 9.24 -2.35 14.65
N ARG A 2 9.87 -1.23 15.03
CA ARG A 2 10.68 -0.43 14.10
C ARG A 2 12.03 -1.12 13.90
N ARG A 3 12.48 -1.24 12.64
CA ARG A 3 13.75 -1.94 12.29
C ARG A 3 13.82 -3.38 12.80
N THR A 4 12.68 -4.04 12.96
CA THR A 4 12.64 -5.45 13.37
C THR A 4 12.85 -6.34 12.14
N ASP A 5 13.49 -7.50 12.35
CA ASP A 5 13.62 -8.54 11.34
C ASP A 5 12.46 -9.53 11.47
N LEU A 6 11.59 -9.55 10.46
CA LEU A 6 10.38 -10.36 10.33
C LEU A 6 10.35 -11.06 8.96
N ARG A 7 11.52 -11.30 8.36
CA ARG A 7 11.61 -12.00 7.08
C ARG A 7 11.02 -13.39 7.19
N GLY A 8 10.15 -13.75 6.24
CA GLY A 8 9.43 -15.03 6.25
C GLY A 8 8.45 -15.22 7.43
N ALA A 9 8.12 -14.16 8.17
CA ALA A 9 7.23 -14.28 9.31
C ALA A 9 5.80 -14.60 8.86
N TYR A 10 5.11 -15.42 9.66
CA TYR A 10 3.69 -15.70 9.53
C TYR A 10 2.90 -14.67 10.36
N LEU A 11 2.29 -13.71 9.67
CA LEU A 11 1.53 -12.59 10.23
C LEU A 11 0.11 -12.53 9.64
N GLU A 12 -0.35 -13.66 9.10
CA GLU A 12 -1.67 -13.79 8.50
C GLU A 12 -2.75 -13.43 9.53
N PHE A 13 -3.68 -12.57 9.13
CA PHE A 13 -4.76 -12.04 9.97
C PHE A 13 -4.31 -11.35 11.27
N ALA A 14 -3.03 -10.96 11.38
CA ALA A 14 -2.55 -10.21 12.53
C ALA A 14 -3.19 -8.81 12.59
N HIS A 15 -3.38 -8.30 13.81
CA HIS A 15 -3.88 -6.94 14.04
C HIS A 15 -2.70 -6.01 14.34
N LEU A 16 -2.28 -5.24 13.35
CA LEU A 16 -1.13 -4.33 13.39
C LEU A 16 -1.54 -2.89 13.06
N ASP A 17 -2.80 -2.56 13.34
CA ASP A 17 -3.41 -1.25 13.15
C ASP A 17 -2.62 -0.16 13.86
N GLY A 18 -2.22 0.88 13.14
CA GLY A 18 -1.40 1.96 13.68
C GLY A 18 -0.01 1.54 14.17
N ALA A 19 0.43 0.31 13.89
CA ALA A 19 1.72 -0.17 14.36
C ALA A 19 2.87 0.62 13.73
N ASN A 20 3.89 0.93 14.53
CA ASN A 20 5.13 1.50 14.04
C ASN A 20 6.08 0.39 13.56
N MET A 21 6.14 0.22 12.25
CA MET A 21 6.96 -0.78 11.55
C MET A 21 8.00 -0.15 10.64
N GLY A 22 8.29 1.15 10.82
CA GLY A 22 9.21 1.87 9.93
C GLY A 22 10.55 1.16 9.79
N ALA A 23 10.99 1.00 8.54
CA ALA A 23 12.21 0.28 8.16
C ALA A 23 12.31 -1.17 8.69
N ALA A 24 11.19 -1.83 8.99
CA ALA A 24 11.17 -3.26 9.28
C ALA A 24 11.49 -4.09 8.02
N ARG A 25 12.06 -5.27 8.25
CA ARG A 25 12.40 -6.26 7.23
C ARG A 25 11.32 -7.33 7.21
N LEU A 26 10.51 -7.37 6.17
CA LEU A 26 9.35 -8.23 5.94
C LEU A 26 9.50 -9.02 4.64
N GLU A 27 10.72 -9.13 4.10
CA GLU A 27 10.96 -9.84 2.85
C GLU A 27 10.43 -11.28 2.96
N GLY A 28 9.58 -11.68 2.02
CA GLY A 28 8.91 -12.99 2.00
C GLY A 28 7.92 -13.26 3.14
N ALA A 29 7.49 -12.25 3.90
CA ALA A 29 6.51 -12.44 4.97
C ALA A 29 5.10 -12.78 4.43
N PHE A 30 4.37 -13.60 5.19
CA PHE A 30 2.98 -13.94 4.91
C PHE A 30 2.07 -12.97 5.66
N LEU A 31 1.50 -11.99 4.95
CA LEU A 31 0.66 -10.94 5.53
C LEU A 31 -0.82 -11.10 5.16
N LYS A 32 -1.24 -12.25 4.62
CA LYS A 32 -2.61 -12.46 4.15
C LYS A 32 -3.65 -12.01 5.19
N GLY A 33 -4.56 -11.11 4.81
CA GLY A 33 -5.62 -10.60 5.68
C GLY A 33 -5.16 -9.77 6.89
N CYS A 34 -3.87 -9.41 6.97
CA CYS A 34 -3.34 -8.61 8.07
C CYS A 34 -3.98 -7.21 8.08
N GLN A 35 -4.33 -6.74 9.26
CA GLN A 35 -4.90 -5.41 9.49
C GLN A 35 -3.76 -4.42 9.76
N LEU A 36 -3.54 -3.48 8.84
CA LEU A 36 -2.42 -2.51 8.84
C LEU A 36 -2.92 -1.07 8.66
N GLN A 37 -4.20 -0.81 8.91
CA GLN A 37 -4.78 0.52 8.75
C GLN A 37 -4.05 1.54 9.62
N GLY A 38 -3.66 2.65 9.00
CA GLY A 38 -2.89 3.72 9.65
C GLY A 38 -1.47 3.31 10.13
N ALA A 39 -0.98 2.11 9.81
CA ALA A 39 0.35 1.68 10.22
C ALA A 39 1.46 2.54 9.58
N TRP A 40 2.58 2.67 10.28
CA TRP A 40 3.75 3.37 9.78
C TRP A 40 4.71 2.36 9.14
N LEU A 41 4.62 2.21 7.82
CA LEU A 41 5.41 1.28 7.00
C LEU A 41 6.49 2.01 6.19
N GLY A 42 6.83 3.25 6.55
CA GLY A 42 7.83 4.03 5.84
C GLY A 42 9.18 3.31 5.80
N GLY A 43 9.72 3.09 4.60
CA GLY A 43 11.00 2.43 4.36
C GLY A 43 11.03 0.93 4.65
N THR A 44 9.89 0.25 4.87
CA THR A 44 9.88 -1.20 5.07
C THR A 44 10.34 -1.95 3.84
N HIS A 45 11.00 -3.09 4.02
CA HIS A 45 11.34 -4.00 2.93
C HIS A 45 10.33 -5.15 2.93
N MET A 46 9.45 -5.18 1.93
CA MET A 46 8.36 -6.15 1.76
C MET A 46 8.49 -6.88 0.42
N ASP A 47 9.71 -7.00 -0.10
CA ASP A 47 9.98 -7.74 -1.31
C ASP A 47 9.51 -9.19 -1.16
N ASP A 48 8.88 -9.73 -2.19
CA ASP A 48 8.32 -11.09 -2.21
C ASP A 48 7.26 -11.39 -1.11
N ALA A 49 6.78 -10.40 -0.35
CA ALA A 49 5.75 -10.61 0.67
C ALA A 49 4.36 -10.87 0.05
N ASP A 50 3.56 -11.70 0.72
CA ASP A 50 2.17 -11.97 0.31
C ASP A 50 1.20 -11.00 1.00
N LEU A 51 0.64 -10.07 0.22
CA LEU A 51 -0.24 -9.00 0.69
C LEU A 51 -1.73 -9.28 0.43
N GLU A 52 -2.11 -10.53 0.08
CA GLU A 52 -3.48 -10.91 -0.23
C GLU A 52 -4.47 -10.42 0.85
N GLY A 53 -5.41 -9.55 0.49
CA GLY A 53 -6.45 -9.07 1.40
C GLY A 53 -5.95 -8.25 2.61
N THR A 54 -4.70 -7.79 2.62
CA THR A 54 -4.21 -6.84 3.64
C THR A 54 -4.99 -5.53 3.61
N ASN A 55 -5.29 -5.00 4.79
CA ASN A 55 -5.95 -3.71 4.94
C ASN A 55 -4.89 -2.61 5.14
N LEU A 56 -4.55 -1.89 4.07
CA LEU A 56 -3.55 -0.80 4.08
C LEU A 56 -4.18 0.60 4.17
N ASN A 57 -5.47 0.71 4.54
CA ASN A 57 -6.17 1.98 4.58
C ASN A 57 -5.44 3.03 5.44
N GLY A 58 -4.95 4.10 4.80
CA GLY A 58 -4.22 5.18 5.45
C GLY A 58 -2.81 4.83 5.94
N ALA A 59 -2.29 3.65 5.63
CA ALA A 59 -0.93 3.25 6.00
C ALA A 59 0.11 4.13 5.29
N ASP A 60 1.20 4.48 5.97
CA ASP A 60 2.30 5.25 5.39
C ASP A 60 3.28 4.31 4.70
N LEU A 61 3.30 4.32 3.36
CA LEU A 61 4.17 3.50 2.52
C LEU A 61 5.36 4.28 1.96
N LYS A 62 5.68 5.46 2.49
CA LYS A 62 6.77 6.30 1.98
C LYS A 62 8.09 5.53 1.91
N GLY A 63 8.65 5.39 0.72
CA GLY A 63 9.92 4.67 0.50
C GLY A 63 9.88 3.18 0.80
N ALA A 64 8.68 2.59 0.99
CA ALA A 64 8.56 1.15 1.17
C ALA A 64 9.00 0.41 -0.09
N GLN A 65 9.71 -0.71 0.10
CA GLN A 65 10.19 -1.56 -0.97
C GLN A 65 9.25 -2.75 -1.13
N MET A 66 8.64 -2.93 -2.31
CA MET A 66 7.72 -4.03 -2.60
C MET A 66 8.03 -4.67 -3.96
N GLN A 67 9.31 -4.81 -4.33
CA GLN A 67 9.61 -5.54 -5.56
C GLN A 67 9.05 -6.96 -5.46
N ASN A 68 8.35 -7.37 -6.51
CA ASN A 68 7.74 -8.70 -6.63
C ASN A 68 6.70 -9.07 -5.55
N ALA A 69 6.19 -8.12 -4.76
CA ALA A 69 5.14 -8.44 -3.79
C ALA A 69 3.97 -9.17 -4.46
N LEU A 70 3.49 -10.19 -3.77
CA LEU A 70 2.47 -11.12 -4.25
C LEU A 70 1.09 -10.62 -3.83
N ASN A 71 0.10 -10.88 -4.67
CA ASN A 71 -1.32 -10.59 -4.39
C ASN A 71 -1.67 -9.14 -3.97
N LEU A 72 -0.77 -8.19 -4.22
CA LEU A 72 -1.02 -6.76 -4.04
C LEU A 72 -2.01 -6.23 -5.09
N GLU A 73 -3.05 -5.55 -4.65
CA GLU A 73 -4.07 -4.92 -5.48
C GLU A 73 -3.85 -3.41 -5.60
N ILE A 74 -4.28 -2.83 -6.74
CA ILE A 74 -4.31 -1.37 -6.94
C ILE A 74 -5.06 -0.67 -5.81
N GLY A 75 -6.19 -1.24 -5.39
CA GLY A 75 -7.01 -0.67 -4.31
C GLY A 75 -6.22 -0.53 -3.01
N GLN A 76 -5.39 -1.51 -2.65
CA GLN A 76 -4.58 -1.48 -1.43
C GLN A 76 -3.45 -0.43 -1.51
N VAL A 77 -2.85 -0.25 -2.68
CA VAL A 77 -1.81 0.77 -2.88
C VAL A 77 -2.40 2.18 -2.85
N LEU A 78 -3.52 2.38 -3.56
CA LEU A 78 -4.22 3.67 -3.55
C LEU A 78 -4.70 3.98 -2.14
N ALA A 79 -5.23 2.99 -1.42
CA ALA A 79 -5.69 3.11 -0.03
C ALA A 79 -4.66 3.64 0.96
N ALA A 80 -3.41 3.33 0.69
CA ALA A 80 -2.30 3.72 1.51
C ALA A 80 -1.83 5.13 1.14
N ARG A 81 -0.64 5.48 1.60
CA ARG A 81 0.04 6.73 1.28
C ARG A 81 1.41 6.40 0.67
N PRO A 82 1.44 5.91 -0.58
CA PRO A 82 2.68 5.72 -1.30
C PRO A 82 3.24 7.09 -1.74
N THR A 83 4.52 7.09 -2.10
CA THR A 83 5.25 8.23 -2.66
C THR A 83 6.04 7.75 -3.87
N ARG A 84 6.66 8.64 -4.65
CA ARG A 84 7.53 8.25 -5.77
C ARG A 84 8.70 7.35 -5.36
N ASP A 85 9.10 7.42 -4.09
CA ASP A 85 10.19 6.62 -3.54
C ASP A 85 9.73 5.20 -3.18
N THR A 86 8.41 4.95 -3.16
CA THR A 86 7.82 3.63 -2.92
C THR A 86 8.01 2.77 -4.16
N THR A 87 8.65 1.61 -4.01
CA THR A 87 8.83 0.72 -5.14
C THR A 87 7.66 -0.24 -5.25
N LEU A 88 7.09 -0.35 -6.45
CA LEU A 88 5.98 -1.25 -6.73
C LEU A 88 6.45 -2.53 -7.45
N PRO A 89 5.68 -3.63 -7.38
CA PRO A 89 5.97 -4.85 -8.11
C PRO A 89 6.16 -4.63 -9.61
N ARG A 90 7.22 -5.20 -10.20
CA ARG A 90 7.54 -5.05 -11.64
C ARG A 90 6.41 -5.49 -12.58
N LYS A 91 5.59 -6.44 -12.16
CA LYS A 91 4.42 -6.93 -12.92
C LYS A 91 3.43 -5.81 -13.25
N PHE A 92 3.46 -4.70 -12.50
CA PHE A 92 2.60 -3.55 -12.66
C PHE A 92 3.07 -2.54 -13.70
N SER A 93 4.38 -2.47 -13.98
CA SER A 93 4.95 -1.53 -14.96
C SER A 93 4.45 -1.74 -16.40
N ARG A 94 3.80 -2.87 -16.70
CA ARG A 94 3.27 -3.21 -18.04
C ARG A 94 1.76 -3.02 -18.18
N ASP A 95 1.07 -2.59 -17.12
CA ASP A 95 -0.39 -2.49 -17.07
C ASP A 95 -0.81 -1.01 -17.03
N GLU A 96 -1.67 -0.63 -17.97
CA GLU A 96 -2.17 0.75 -18.16
C GLU A 96 -2.80 1.32 -16.89
N LYS A 97 -3.42 0.47 -16.06
CA LYS A 97 -4.02 0.89 -14.80
C LYS A 97 -2.99 1.42 -13.81
N TRP A 98 -1.77 0.90 -13.84
CA TRP A 98 -0.70 1.29 -12.93
C TRP A 98 0.04 2.55 -13.36
N SER A 99 0.11 2.83 -14.66
CA SER A 99 0.56 4.14 -15.15
C SER A 99 -0.26 5.28 -14.53
N ARG A 100 -1.57 5.06 -14.34
CA ARG A 100 -2.46 6.02 -13.66
C ARG A 100 -2.19 6.14 -12.17
N VAL A 101 -1.76 5.06 -11.52
CA VAL A 101 -1.36 5.08 -10.10
C VAL A 101 -0.10 5.93 -9.94
N GLU A 102 0.89 5.76 -10.81
CA GLU A 102 2.10 6.59 -10.82
C GLU A 102 1.77 8.07 -11.07
N GLU A 103 0.90 8.36 -12.05
CA GLU A 103 0.40 9.72 -12.30
C GLU A 103 -0.32 10.31 -11.07
N HIS A 104 -1.16 9.51 -10.40
CA HIS A 104 -1.82 9.93 -9.16
C HIS A 104 -0.81 10.30 -8.07
N MET A 105 0.24 9.47 -7.88
CA MET A 105 1.30 9.77 -6.91
C MET A 105 2.01 11.08 -7.22
N LEU A 106 2.35 11.31 -8.50
CA LEU A 106 2.98 12.56 -8.95
C LEU A 106 2.08 13.78 -8.66
N LEU A 107 0.81 13.70 -9.01
CA LEU A 107 -0.15 14.79 -8.77
C LEU A 107 -0.35 15.09 -7.28
N VAL A 108 -0.29 14.07 -6.41
CA VAL A 108 -0.33 14.25 -4.95
C VAL A 108 0.93 14.97 -4.45
N GLU A 109 2.12 14.60 -4.95
CA GLU A 109 3.37 15.25 -4.57
C GLU A 109 3.48 16.70 -5.07
N GLU A 110 2.97 16.97 -6.27
CA GLU A 110 2.89 18.32 -6.84
C GLU A 110 1.85 19.21 -6.11
N GLY A 111 1.11 18.66 -5.15
CA GLY A 111 0.03 19.35 -4.44
C GLY A 111 -1.20 19.64 -5.31
N LYS A 112 -1.27 19.04 -6.51
CA LYS A 112 -2.40 19.16 -7.44
C LYS A 112 -3.57 18.27 -7.03
N LEU A 113 -3.29 17.16 -6.34
CA LEU A 113 -4.28 16.33 -5.67
C LEU A 113 -4.02 16.33 -4.16
N PRO A 114 -5.07 16.31 -3.32
CA PRO A 114 -4.87 16.13 -1.90
C PRO A 114 -4.23 14.77 -1.64
N PRO A 115 -3.27 14.65 -0.70
CA PRO A 115 -2.83 13.34 -0.25
C PRO A 115 -4.04 12.59 0.26
N HIS A 116 -4.12 11.33 -0.18
CA HIS A 116 -5.23 10.43 0.07
C HIS A 116 -5.76 10.61 1.51
N PRO A 117 -7.03 10.99 1.68
CA PRO A 117 -7.46 11.64 2.90
C PRO A 117 -7.44 10.66 4.07
N LEU A 118 -6.52 10.86 5.01
CA LEU A 118 -6.47 10.17 6.31
C LEU A 118 -7.77 10.32 7.14
N ARG A 119 -8.74 11.14 6.72
CA ARG A 119 -9.90 11.55 7.52
C ARG A 119 -11.16 12.01 6.77
N LYS A 120 -11.18 12.03 5.43
CA LYS A 120 -12.27 12.66 4.64
C LYS A 120 -13.03 11.73 3.70
N TRP A 121 -12.74 10.44 3.71
CA TRP A 121 -13.73 9.49 3.22
C TRP A 121 -14.48 8.98 4.42
N ALA A 122 -15.72 9.40 4.53
CA ALA A 122 -16.59 8.96 5.60
C ALA A 122 -16.89 7.44 5.50
N ASP A 123 -16.60 6.83 4.33
CA ASP A 123 -16.94 5.46 3.98
C ASP A 123 -16.04 4.96 2.81
N GLU A 124 -15.66 3.68 2.87
CA GLU A 124 -15.01 2.87 1.81
C GLU A 124 -15.70 3.02 0.44
N ARG A 125 -17.01 3.31 0.40
CA ARG A 125 -17.73 3.59 -0.86
C ARG A 125 -17.28 4.85 -1.57
N GLN A 126 -16.91 5.92 -0.86
CA GLN A 126 -16.46 7.17 -1.49
C GLN A 126 -15.09 6.99 -2.16
N MET A 127 -14.24 6.22 -1.50
CA MET A 127 -12.96 5.76 -2.02
C MET A 127 -13.13 4.88 -3.25
N LEU A 128 -13.99 3.86 -3.16
CA LEU A 128 -14.27 2.96 -4.28
C LEU A 128 -14.85 3.74 -5.45
N GLN A 129 -15.80 4.65 -5.24
CA GLN A 129 -16.36 5.49 -6.32
C GLN A 129 -15.32 6.45 -6.92
N PHE A 130 -14.43 7.04 -6.12
CA PHE A 130 -13.33 7.85 -6.65
C PHE A 130 -12.39 6.98 -7.48
N ASN A 131 -12.02 5.80 -6.97
CA ASN A 131 -11.15 4.87 -7.67
C ASN A 131 -11.81 4.34 -8.96
N GLU A 132 -13.10 4.06 -8.93
CA GLU A 132 -13.88 3.60 -10.09
C GLU A 132 -14.00 4.68 -11.16
N LYS A 133 -14.19 5.94 -10.74
CA LYS A 133 -14.21 7.10 -11.65
C LYS A 133 -12.84 7.45 -12.22
N ALA A 134 -11.79 7.35 -11.42
CA ALA A 134 -10.43 7.72 -11.80
C ALA A 134 -9.72 6.62 -12.60
N PHE A 135 -10.01 5.35 -12.31
CA PHE A 135 -9.26 4.19 -12.80
C PHE A 135 -10.12 3.15 -13.55
N GLY A 136 -11.45 3.34 -13.63
CA GLY A 136 -12.37 2.42 -14.28
C GLY A 136 -12.70 1.19 -13.43
N ALA A 137 -13.90 0.62 -13.63
CA ALA A 137 -14.40 -0.51 -12.84
C ALA A 137 -13.47 -1.74 -12.86
N ARG A 138 -13.34 -2.39 -11.69
CA ARG A 138 -12.59 -3.65 -11.51
C ARG A 138 -13.18 -4.76 -12.40
N PRO A 139 -12.37 -5.68 -12.98
CA PRO A 139 -12.83 -7.04 -13.22
C PRO A 139 -12.95 -7.82 -11.90
#